data_AF-A0A2V7HDG1-F1
#
_entry.id   AF-A0A2V7HDG1-F1
#
_cell.length_a   1.000
_cell.length_b   1.000
_cell.length_c   1.000
_cell.angle_alpha   90.00
_cell.angle_beta   90.00
_cell.angle_gamma   90.00
#
_symmetry.space_group_name_H-M   'P 1'
#
loop_
_entity.id
_entity.type
_entity.pdbx_description
1 polymer ?
#
loop_
_entity_poly.entity_id
_entity_poly.type
_entity_poly.pdbx_seq_one_letter_code
_entity_poly.pdbx_strand_id
1 'polypeptide(L)'
;MKWRVWPVLRSSIHPKTAAEDYLGDYGEGWLCFESQHERRRLARFPEDWDKMADGDLVKLLARAAVVPTRGSGRTPPKPGDSITP
;
A
#
# COMPACT_ATOMS: atom_id res chain seq x y z
N MET A 1 4.80 -8.62 17.76
CA MET A 1 3.98 -7.73 16.90
C MET A 1 3.71 -8.45 15.59
N LYS A 2 2.46 -8.52 15.12
CA LYS A 2 2.12 -9.18 13.83
C LYS A 2 1.97 -8.11 12.75
N TRP A 3 2.77 -8.22 11.71
CA TRP A 3 2.66 -7.41 10.50
C TRP A 3 1.95 -8.21 9.42
N ARG A 4 0.98 -7.60 8.76
CA ARG A 4 0.39 -8.13 7.54
C ARG A 4 1.08 -7.48 6.36
N VAL A 5 1.49 -8.28 5.39
CA VAL A 5 2.23 -7.82 4.21
C VAL A 5 1.50 -8.30 2.97
N TRP A 6 1.29 -7.40 2.01
CA TRP A 6 0.69 -7.75 0.72
C TRP A 6 1.18 -6.82 -0.39
N PRO A 7 1.28 -7.32 -1.63
CA PRO A 7 1.64 -6.51 -2.77
C PRO A 7 0.40 -5.80 -3.32
N VAL A 8 0.54 -4.52 -3.64
CA VAL A 8 -0.43 -3.76 -4.42
C VAL A 8 0.19 -3.57 -5.79
N LEU A 9 -0.27 -4.36 -6.76
CA LEU A 9 0.24 -4.29 -8.13
C LEU A 9 -0.41 -3.13 -8.87
N ARG A 10 0.31 -2.55 -9.85
CA ARG A 10 -0.23 -1.60 -10.83
C ARG A 10 -1.62 -1.98 -11.33
N SER A 11 -1.81 -3.26 -11.67
CA SER A 11 -3.08 -3.75 -12.25
C SER A 11 -4.27 -3.65 -11.29
N SER A 12 -4.02 -3.53 -9.98
CA SER A 12 -5.05 -3.34 -8.95
C SER A 12 -5.26 -1.87 -8.60
N ILE A 13 -4.42 -0.95 -9.10
CA ILE A 13 -4.59 0.49 -8.90
C ILE A 13 -5.65 0.97 -9.87
N HIS A 14 -6.76 1.47 -9.34
CA HIS A 14 -7.81 2.06 -10.16
C HIS A 14 -7.24 3.26 -10.95
N PRO A 15 -7.51 3.41 -12.25
CA PRO A 15 -6.93 4.48 -13.09
C PRO A 15 -7.18 5.89 -12.54
N LYS A 16 -8.27 6.07 -11.80
CA LYS A 16 -8.60 7.32 -11.09
C LYS A 16 -7.61 7.69 -9.98
N THR A 17 -7.02 6.71 -9.30
CA THR A 17 -5.99 6.90 -8.27
C THR A 17 -4.60 6.95 -8.90
N ALA A 18 -4.37 6.21 -10.00
CA ALA A 18 -3.12 6.26 -10.76
C ALA A 18 -2.87 7.64 -11.41
N ALA A 19 -3.93 8.41 -11.68
CA ALA A 19 -3.85 9.76 -12.23
C ALA A 19 -3.39 10.83 -11.21
N GLU A 20 -3.37 10.51 -9.92
CA GLU A 20 -2.76 11.40 -8.93
C GLU A 20 -1.24 11.30 -9.09
N ASP A 21 -0.64 12.38 -9.61
CA ASP A 21 0.82 12.64 -9.74
C ASP A 21 1.66 12.25 -8.50
N TYR A 22 0.99 12.10 -7.36
CA TYR A 22 1.51 11.56 -6.10
C TYR A 22 2.01 10.11 -6.12
N LEU A 23 1.72 9.30 -7.14
CA LEU A 23 2.23 7.92 -7.15
C LEU A 23 3.74 7.87 -7.41
N GLY A 24 4.34 8.72 -8.23
CA GLY A 24 5.79 8.68 -8.49
C GLY A 24 6.34 7.25 -8.66
N ASP A 25 7.33 6.86 -7.84
CA ASP A 25 7.91 5.50 -7.80
C ASP A 25 6.92 4.38 -7.41
N TYR A 26 5.77 4.69 -6.79
CA TYR A 26 4.72 3.73 -6.42
C TYR A 26 3.83 3.34 -7.62
N GLY A 27 4.03 3.92 -8.80
CA GLY A 27 3.20 3.65 -9.99
C GLY A 27 3.30 2.22 -10.53
N GLU A 28 4.42 1.54 -10.31
CA GLU A 28 4.59 0.12 -10.72
C GLU A 28 3.95 -0.86 -9.74
N GLY A 29 3.63 -0.40 -8.53
CA GLY A 29 3.12 -1.19 -7.42
C GLY A 29 3.94 -0.95 -6.15
N TRP A 30 3.48 -1.49 -5.03
CA TRP A 30 4.20 -1.40 -3.77
C TRP A 30 3.85 -2.54 -2.81
N LEU A 31 4.78 -2.85 -1.92
CA LEU A 31 4.51 -3.72 -0.79
C LEU A 31 3.92 -2.91 0.35
N CYS A 32 2.73 -3.29 0.79
CA CYS A 32 2.04 -2.66 1.90
C CYS A 32 2.29 -3.49 3.16
N PHE A 33 2.79 -2.83 4.20
CA PHE A 33 2.98 -3.40 5.52
C PHE A 33 1.99 -2.75 6.47
N GLU A 34 1.16 -3.53 7.12
CA GLU A 34 0.20 -3.05 8.09
C GLU A 34 0.40 -3.72 9.44
N SER A 35 0.50 -2.90 10.47
CA SER A 35 0.45 -3.28 11.87
C SER A 35 -0.79 -2.65 12.51
N GLN A 36 -1.08 -3.03 13.75
CA GLN A 36 -2.21 -2.47 14.50
C GLN A 36 -2.10 -0.96 14.73
N HIS A 37 -0.88 -0.41 14.70
CA HIS A 37 -0.62 1.00 15.03
C HIS A 37 -0.22 1.86 13.83
N GLU A 38 0.31 1.25 12.76
CA GLU A 38 0.87 1.99 11.64
C GLU A 38 0.80 1.19 10.34
N ARG A 39 0.88 1.92 9.22
CA ARG A 39 0.96 1.35 7.89
C ARG A 39 2.18 1.93 7.20
N ARG A 40 2.94 1.08 6.51
CA ARG A 40 4.10 1.46 5.70
C ARG A 40 3.98 0.91 4.29
N ARG A 41 4.62 1.57 3.33
CA ARG A 41 4.62 1.15 1.92
C ARG A 41 6.01 1.21 1.31
N LEU A 42 6.33 0.23 0.47
CA LEU A 42 7.61 0.11 -0.22
C LEU A 42 7.39 0.01 -1.73
N ALA A 43 7.73 1.06 -2.47
CA ALA A 43 7.55 1.13 -3.93
C ALA A 43 8.31 0.02 -4.67
N ARG A 44 9.62 -0.10 -4.42
CA ARG A 44 10.48 -1.09 -5.06
C ARG A 44 10.68 -2.29 -4.15
N PHE A 45 9.92 -3.35 -4.40
CA PHE A 45 10.03 -4.61 -3.67
C PHE A 45 10.40 -5.76 -4.64
N PRO A 46 11.11 -6.79 -4.16
CA PRO A 46 11.42 -7.96 -4.98
C PRO A 46 10.15 -8.76 -5.30
N GLU A 47 10.04 -9.34 -6.49
CA GLU A 47 8.92 -10.22 -6.85
C GLU A 47 8.83 -11.47 -5.97
N ASP A 48 9.97 -12.02 -5.53
CA ASP A 48 10.05 -13.16 -4.60
C ASP A 48 9.90 -12.77 -3.12
N TRP A 49 9.37 -11.58 -2.80
CA TRP A 49 9.21 -11.12 -1.40
C TRP A 49 8.46 -12.13 -0.51
N ASP A 50 7.49 -12.86 -1.06
CA ASP A 50 6.70 -13.87 -0.35
C ASP A 50 7.52 -15.10 0.06
N LYS A 51 8.58 -15.41 -0.70
CA LYS A 51 9.52 -16.50 -0.41
C LYS A 51 10.66 -16.07 0.53
N MET A 52 10.77 -14.79 0.82
CA MET A 52 11.82 -14.26 1.70
C MET A 52 11.51 -14.61 3.15
N ALA A 53 12.56 -14.84 3.94
CA ALA A 53 12.41 -15.08 5.37
C ALA A 53 11.89 -13.82 6.09
N ASP A 54 11.24 -14.00 7.24
CA ASP A 54 10.74 -12.90 8.07
C ASP A 54 11.82 -11.86 8.36
N GLY A 55 13.06 -12.30 8.57
CA GLY A 55 14.21 -11.43 8.81
C GLY A 55 14.50 -10.46 7.66
N ASP A 56 14.27 -10.87 6.41
CA ASP A 56 14.44 -10.00 5.25
C ASP A 56 13.21 -9.12 5.02
N LEU A 57 12.00 -9.61 5.32
CA LEU A 57 10.79 -8.78 5.35
C LEU A 57 10.93 -7.61 6.34
N VAL A 58 11.59 -7.83 7.48
CA VAL A 58 11.90 -6.77 8.46
C VAL A 58 12.86 -5.73 7.86
N LYS A 59 13.84 -6.14 7.05
CA LYS A 59 14.73 -5.20 6.34
C LYS A 59 13.95 -4.37 5.31
N LEU A 60 13.00 -4.99 4.60
CA LEU A 60 12.11 -4.29 3.66
C LEU A 60 11.20 -3.30 4.40
N LEU A 61 10.65 -3.70 5.54
CA LEU A 61 9.84 -2.84 6.42
C LEU A 61 10.62 -1.62 6.93
N ALA A 62 11.90 -1.80 7.27
CA ALA A 62 12.77 -0.70 7.70
C ALA A 62 13.01 0.34 6.59
N ARG A 63 12.99 -0.10 5.33
CA ARG A 63 13.09 0.77 4.15
C ARG A 63 11.74 1.35 3.70
N ALA A 64 10.64 0.76 4.17
CA ALA A 64 9.29 1.19 3.80
C ALA A 64 8.96 2.55 4.39
N ALA A 65 8.37 3.42 3.57
CA ALA A 65 7.94 4.74 4.01
C ALA A 65 6.68 4.63 4.87
N VAL A 66 6.67 5.32 6.02
CA VAL A 66 5.48 5.41 6.88
C VAL A 66 4.39 6.15 6.14
N VAL A 67 3.21 5.53 6.05
CA VAL A 67 2.02 6.16 5.50
C VAL A 67 1.34 6.92 6.64
N PRO A 68 1.24 8.26 6.58
CA PRO A 68 0.43 8.97 7.53
C PRO A 68 -1.01 8.48 7.40
N THR A 69 -1.52 7.85 8.45
CA THR A 69 -2.95 7.58 8.58
C THR A 69 -3.60 8.95 8.60
N ARG A 70 -4.26 9.33 7.50
CA ARG A 70 -4.99 10.60 7.43
C ARG A 70 -5.95 10.60 8.62
N GLY A 71 -5.65 11.42 9.63
CA GLY A 71 -6.50 11.59 10.79
C GLY A 71 -7.90 11.93 10.30
N SER A 72 -8.91 11.33 10.93
CA SER A 72 -10.34 11.56 10.72
C SER A 72 -10.63 12.93 10.08
N GLY A 73 -10.89 12.95 8.77
CA GLY A 73 -10.99 14.20 8.03
C GLY A 73 -10.99 13.99 6.52
N ARG A 74 -12.17 13.71 5.97
CA ARG A 74 -12.49 13.70 4.52
C ARG A 74 -11.78 12.60 3.71
N THR A 75 -12.38 11.41 3.70
CA THR A 75 -12.47 10.66 2.44
C THR A 75 -13.12 11.57 1.39
N PRO A 76 -12.51 11.80 0.21
CA PRO A 76 -13.29 12.16 -0.96
C PRO A 76 -14.34 11.05 -1.14
N PRO A 77 -15.62 11.39 -1.35
CA PRO A 77 -16.65 10.38 -1.55
C PRO A 77 -16.24 9.50 -2.73
N LYS A 78 -16.31 8.18 -2.55
CA LYS A 78 -16.33 7.25 -3.69
C LYS A 78 -17.52 7.66 -4.56
N PRO A 79 -17.34 8.08 -5.83
CA PRO A 79 -18.46 8.09 -6.74
C PRO A 79 -18.67 6.66 -7.21
N GLY A 80 -19.84 6.08 -6.90
CA GLY A 80 -20.33 4.91 -7.60
C GLY A 80 -20.55 3.64 -6.78
N ASP A 81 -21.11 3.75 -5.57
CA ASP A 81 -21.84 2.61 -4.99
C ASP A 81 -23.28 3.06 -4.67
N SER A 82 -24.04 3.25 -5.75
CA SER A 82 -25.50 3.24 -5.73
C SER A 82 -25.92 2.11 -6.66
N ILE A 83 -26.02 0.90 -6.12
CA ILE A 83 -26.85 -0.14 -6.70
C ILE A 83 -27.83 -0.57 -5.62
N THR A 84 -28.98 0.11 -5.65
CA THR A 84 -30.25 -0.33 -5.05
C THR A 84 -30.76 -1.54 -5.85
N PRO A 85 -31.46 -2.46 -5.18
CA PRO A 85 -32.84 -2.73 -5.61
C PRO A 85 -33.86 -2.30 -4.56
#